data_AF-A0AAU9W8T8-F1
#
_entry.id   AF-A0AAU9W8T8-F1
#
_cell.length_a   1.000
_cell.length_b   1.000
_cell.length_c   1.000
_cell.angle_alpha   90.00
_cell.angle_beta   90.00
_cell.angle_gamma   90.00
#
_symmetry.space_group_name_H-M   'P 1'
#
loop_
_entity.id
_entity.type
_entity.pdbx_description
1 polymer ?
#
loop_
_entity_poly.entity_id
_entity_poly.type
_entity_poly.pdbx_seq_one_letter_code
_entity_poly.pdbx_strand_id
1 'polypeptide(L)'
;MLSYERSWLYPSSKKKTSGRSSSAPLRQFTDYVSSTWIESNTWPPSSWSVFMQSVRTNNDVEGWHHGLHTRAQGKSQLPMYLLIDLLYKEAKLTSLNVRMVSEKKLRRVQRRRYRQIQAKVFSLWGQYEEGDKTPRQLLKACSLLVGPRGA
;
A
#
# COMPACT_ATOMS: atom_id res chain seq x y z
N MET A 1 13.29 -25.59 1.83
CA MET A 1 13.08 -25.71 0.37
C MET A 1 12.92 -24.30 -0.17
N LEU A 2 13.97 -23.82 -0.83
CA LEU A 2 14.06 -22.46 -1.37
C LEU A 2 13.31 -22.34 -2.70
N SER A 3 13.01 -21.09 -3.05
CA SER A 3 12.79 -20.55 -4.40
C SER A 3 11.33 -20.42 -4.86
N TYR A 4 11.10 -19.36 -5.66
CA TYR A 4 9.82 -18.80 -6.16
C TYR A 4 9.01 -18.01 -5.10
N GLU A 5 8.80 -16.68 -5.14
CA GLU A 5 9.07 -15.64 -6.11
C GLU A 5 9.28 -14.30 -5.36
N ARG A 6 10.49 -13.73 -5.41
CA ARG A 6 10.77 -12.33 -5.06
C ARG A 6 11.16 -11.56 -6.32
N SER A 7 10.38 -11.72 -7.39
CA SER A 7 10.66 -11.14 -8.71
C SER A 7 10.13 -9.71 -8.90
N TRP A 8 9.31 -9.17 -7.99
CA TRP A 8 8.67 -7.86 -8.18
C TRP A 8 9.37 -6.67 -7.50
N LEU A 9 10.48 -6.86 -6.80
CA LEU A 9 11.04 -5.81 -5.92
C LEU A 9 12.39 -5.18 -6.31
N TYR A 10 13.00 -5.53 -7.45
CA TYR A 10 14.23 -4.84 -7.91
C TYR A 10 14.34 -4.75 -9.43
N PRO A 11 14.20 -3.55 -10.03
CA PRO A 11 14.73 -3.29 -11.37
C PRO A 11 16.27 -3.25 -11.27
N SER A 12 16.93 -4.24 -11.86
CA SER A 12 18.38 -4.29 -11.96
C SER A 12 18.90 -3.24 -12.95
N SER A 13 19.87 -2.47 -12.46
CA SER A 13 20.88 -1.71 -13.20
C SER A 13 20.48 -0.40 -13.91
N LYS A 14 21.27 0.63 -13.57
CA LYS A 14 21.16 2.03 -14.02
C LYS A 14 21.37 2.14 -15.53
N LYS A 15 20.43 2.76 -16.24
CA LYS A 15 20.73 3.54 -17.44
C LYS A 15 20.48 5.01 -17.14
N LYS A 16 21.54 5.80 -17.28
CA LYS A 16 21.51 7.27 -17.24
C LYS A 16 20.69 7.73 -18.45
N THR A 17 19.41 8.08 -18.26
CA THR A 17 18.61 8.72 -19.31
C THR A 17 18.72 10.23 -19.16
N SER A 18 19.85 10.77 -19.60
CA SER A 18 19.85 12.11 -20.18
C SER A 18 19.12 12.03 -21.52
N GLY A 19 17.93 12.61 -21.62
CA GLY A 19 17.19 12.66 -22.88
C GLY A 19 15.70 12.41 -22.68
N ARG A 20 14.95 13.51 -22.72
CA ARG A 20 13.49 13.57 -22.75
C ARG A 20 12.98 12.85 -24.00
N SER A 21 12.54 11.61 -23.85
CA SER A 21 11.68 10.95 -24.82
C SER A 21 10.66 10.11 -24.05
N SER A 22 9.52 10.71 -23.75
CA SER A 22 8.34 10.01 -23.28
C SER A 22 7.87 9.10 -24.41
N SER A 23 8.21 7.81 -24.33
CA SER A 23 7.68 6.81 -25.27
C SER A 23 6.15 6.87 -25.26
N ALA A 24 5.51 6.67 -26.42
CA ALA A 24 4.05 6.74 -26.54
C ALA A 24 3.29 5.95 -25.44
N PRO A 25 3.75 4.76 -25.00
CA PRO A 25 3.12 4.04 -23.89
C PRO A 25 3.20 4.76 -22.53
N LEU A 26 4.32 5.41 -22.22
CA LEU A 26 4.46 6.16 -20.97
C LEU A 26 3.51 7.36 -20.95
N ARG A 27 3.32 8.02 -22.09
CA ARG A 27 2.40 9.14 -22.21
C ARG A 27 0.94 8.68 -22.06
N GLN A 28 0.55 7.60 -22.73
CA GLN A 28 -0.78 7.00 -22.55
C GLN A 28 -1.05 6.62 -21.09
N PHE A 29 -0.04 6.06 -20.41
CA PHE A 29 -0.15 5.73 -18.99
C PHE A 29 -0.33 6.99 -18.13
N THR A 30 0.48 8.03 -18.33
CA THR A 30 0.34 9.27 -17.55
C THR A 30 -1.01 9.96 -17.80
N ASP A 31 -1.48 9.94 -19.04
CA ASP A 31 -2.77 10.53 -19.43
C ASP A 31 -3.93 9.75 -18.79
N TYR A 32 -3.86 8.42 -18.76
CA TYR A 32 -4.81 7.57 -18.04
C TYR A 32 -4.83 7.87 -16.54
N VAL A 33 -3.64 7.96 -15.92
CA VAL A 33 -3.55 8.25 -14.48
C VAL A 33 -4.14 9.61 -14.14
N SER A 34 -3.80 10.66 -14.93
CA SER A 34 -4.32 12.01 -14.71
C SER A 34 -5.84 12.04 -14.81
N SER A 35 -6.39 11.55 -15.93
CA SER A 35 -7.83 11.59 -16.19
C SER A 35 -8.65 10.72 -15.25
N THR A 36 -8.14 9.55 -14.84
CA THR A 36 -8.90 8.57 -14.05
C THR A 36 -8.77 8.78 -12.55
N TRP A 37 -7.58 9.14 -12.06
CA TRP A 37 -7.29 9.14 -10.62
C TRP A 37 -7.08 10.52 -10.03
N ILE A 38 -6.62 11.49 -10.81
CA ILE A 38 -6.34 12.86 -10.33
C ILE A 38 -7.50 13.80 -10.61
N GLU A 39 -8.02 13.79 -11.84
CA GLU A 39 -9.03 14.74 -12.31
C GLU A 39 -10.46 14.19 -12.17
N SER A 40 -10.65 12.87 -12.21
CA SER A 40 -11.97 12.25 -12.06
C SER A 40 -12.51 12.42 -10.64
N ASN A 41 -13.80 12.71 -10.52
CA ASN A 41 -14.50 12.72 -9.24
C ASN A 41 -15.04 11.33 -8.84
N THR A 42 -14.80 10.29 -9.65
CA THR A 42 -15.26 8.92 -9.37
C THR A 42 -14.58 8.34 -8.13
N TRP A 43 -13.28 8.61 -7.98
CA TRP A 43 -12.46 8.11 -6.88
C TRP A 43 -11.69 9.28 -6.26
N PRO A 44 -12.19 9.91 -5.17
CA PRO A 44 -11.49 11.02 -4.55
C PRO A 44 -10.12 10.56 -4.02
N PRO A 45 -9.12 11.47 -3.90
CA PRO A 45 -7.81 11.12 -3.36
C PRO A 45 -7.84 10.39 -2.02
N SER A 46 -8.83 10.66 -1.17
CA SER A 46 -9.03 9.93 0.10
C SER A 46 -9.29 8.42 -0.06
N SER A 47 -9.76 7.98 -1.24
CA SER A 47 -10.06 6.58 -1.53
C SER A 47 -8.85 5.76 -1.97
N TRP A 48 -7.79 6.42 -2.47
CA TRP A 48 -6.62 5.72 -3.04
C TRP A 48 -5.27 6.22 -2.51
N SER A 49 -5.23 7.40 -1.91
CA SER A 49 -4.03 7.97 -1.28
C SER A 49 -4.06 7.79 0.23
N VAL A 50 -2.90 7.44 0.78
CA VAL A 50 -2.65 7.35 2.23
C VAL A 50 -1.88 8.55 2.77
N PHE A 51 -1.88 9.67 2.02
CA PHE A 51 -1.25 10.91 2.47
C PHE A 51 -1.82 11.35 3.82
N MET A 52 -0.94 11.67 4.76
CA MET A 52 -1.29 11.98 6.16
C MET A 52 -2.06 10.88 6.90
N GLN A 53 -2.02 9.64 6.42
CA GLN A 53 -2.64 8.52 7.09
C GLN A 53 -1.61 7.51 7.57
N SER A 54 -1.84 6.96 8.75
CA SER A 54 -1.04 5.87 9.34
C SER A 54 -1.43 4.48 8.82
N VAL A 55 -2.37 4.41 7.89
CA VAL A 55 -3.02 3.16 7.47
C VAL A 55 -2.22 2.52 6.34
N ARG A 56 -1.98 1.20 6.45
CA ARG A 56 -1.41 0.39 5.37
C ARG A 56 -2.47 -0.54 4.83
N THR A 57 -3.28 -0.01 3.92
CA THR A 57 -4.36 -0.73 3.22
C THR A 57 -3.86 -2.02 2.58
N ASN A 58 -2.65 -2.03 1.99
CA ASN A 58 -2.10 -3.23 1.36
C ASN A 58 -1.91 -4.40 2.34
N ASN A 59 -1.34 -4.16 3.52
CA ASN A 59 -1.12 -5.23 4.50
C ASN A 59 -2.43 -5.78 5.07
N ASP A 60 -3.45 -4.93 5.19
CA ASP A 60 -4.75 -5.34 5.68
C ASP A 60 -5.50 -6.16 4.59
N VAL A 61 -5.39 -5.79 3.31
CA VAL A 61 -5.91 -6.56 2.16
C VAL A 61 -5.16 -7.89 1.98
N GLU A 62 -3.83 -7.87 1.99
CA GLU A 62 -2.98 -9.07 1.94
C GLU A 62 -3.29 -10.00 3.13
N GLY A 63 -3.50 -9.43 4.32
CA GLY A 63 -3.89 -10.16 5.51
C GLY A 63 -5.26 -10.83 5.37
N TRP A 64 -6.25 -10.12 4.83
CA TRP A 64 -7.58 -10.67 4.54
C TRP A 64 -7.51 -11.80 3.49
N HIS A 65 -6.78 -11.57 2.40
CA HIS A 65 -6.55 -12.58 1.36
C HIS A 65 -5.84 -13.82 1.92
N HIS A 66 -4.79 -13.64 2.72
CA HIS A 66 -4.08 -14.75 3.37
C HIS A 66 -4.99 -15.52 4.32
N GLY A 67 -5.77 -14.82 5.15
CA GLY A 67 -6.75 -15.44 6.06
C GLY A 67 -7.77 -16.29 5.30
N LEU A 68 -8.31 -15.77 4.21
CA LEU A 68 -9.25 -16.49 3.35
C LEU A 68 -8.58 -17.73 2.72
N HIS A 69 -7.37 -17.59 2.18
CA HIS A 69 -6.61 -18.68 1.60
C HIS A 69 -6.28 -19.78 2.61
N THR A 70 -5.89 -19.41 3.84
CA THR A 70 -5.63 -20.37 4.92
C THR A 70 -6.90 -21.12 5.32
N ARG A 71 -8.04 -20.44 5.44
CA ARG A 71 -9.33 -21.09 5.76
C ARG A 71 -9.86 -21.97 4.63
N ALA A 72 -9.52 -21.62 3.39
CA ALA A 72 -9.73 -22.46 2.22
C ALA A 72 -8.79 -23.69 2.19
N GLN A 73 -7.89 -23.84 3.16
CA GLN A 73 -6.87 -24.90 3.21
C GLN A 73 -6.00 -24.93 1.94
N GLY A 74 -5.74 -23.77 1.35
CA GLY A 74 -4.97 -23.64 0.12
C GLY A 74 -5.68 -24.13 -1.15
N LYS A 75 -6.97 -24.50 -1.08
CA LYS A 75 -7.73 -24.95 -2.25
C LYS A 75 -8.01 -23.77 -3.19
N SER A 76 -7.54 -23.87 -4.43
CA SER A 76 -7.76 -22.88 -5.48
C SER A 76 -9.13 -23.03 -6.17
N GLN A 77 -9.72 -24.23 -6.13
CA GLN A 77 -11.05 -24.51 -6.68
C GLN A 77 -12.02 -24.89 -5.57
N LEU A 78 -12.68 -23.87 -5.01
CA LEU A 78 -13.74 -24.04 -4.02
C LEU A 78 -15.10 -24.08 -4.74
N PRO A 79 -15.94 -25.10 -4.49
CA PRO A 79 -17.35 -25.05 -4.81
C PRO A 79 -17.98 -23.76 -4.28
N MET A 80 -18.85 -23.13 -5.07
CA MET A 80 -19.38 -21.80 -4.79
C MET A 80 -20.07 -21.70 -3.41
N TYR A 81 -20.83 -22.73 -3.00
CA TYR A 81 -21.48 -22.72 -1.69
C TYR A 81 -20.49 -22.66 -0.52
N LEU A 82 -19.29 -23.26 -0.65
CA LEU A 82 -18.23 -23.17 0.36
C LEU A 82 -17.56 -21.79 0.35
N LEU A 83 -17.37 -21.21 -0.83
CA LEU A 83 -16.84 -19.86 -0.97
C LEU A 83 -17.76 -18.84 -0.29
N ILE A 84 -19.07 -18.91 -0.52
CA ILE A 84 -20.06 -18.03 0.13
C ILE A 84 -19.97 -18.15 1.66
N ASP A 85 -19.95 -19.38 2.19
CA ASP A 85 -19.89 -19.60 3.63
C ASP A 85 -18.58 -19.05 4.25
N LEU A 86 -17.44 -19.23 3.58
CA LEU A 86 -16.16 -18.66 3.99
C LEU A 86 -16.19 -17.12 3.98
N LEU A 87 -16.70 -16.51 2.91
CA LEU A 87 -16.84 -15.05 2.81
C LEU A 87 -17.78 -14.49 3.87
N TYR A 88 -18.89 -15.17 4.16
CA TYR A 88 -19.83 -14.78 5.20
C TYR A 88 -19.20 -14.81 6.60
N LYS A 89 -18.43 -15.87 6.90
CA LYS A 89 -17.68 -15.99 8.16
C LYS A 89 -16.63 -14.89 8.30
N GLU A 90 -15.91 -14.57 7.23
CA GLU A 90 -14.94 -13.46 7.22
C GLU A 90 -15.63 -12.10 7.40
N ALA A 91 -16.75 -11.85 6.73
CA ALA A 91 -17.51 -10.60 6.87
C ALA A 91 -17.97 -10.36 8.33
N LYS A 92 -18.38 -11.43 9.03
CA LYS A 92 -18.72 -11.36 10.47
C LYS A 92 -17.53 -10.99 11.35
N LEU A 93 -16.33 -11.45 11.02
CA LEU A 93 -15.13 -11.07 11.78
C LEU A 93 -14.76 -9.61 11.53
N THR A 94 -14.94 -9.13 10.31
CA THR A 94 -14.76 -7.71 9.97
C THR A 94 -15.70 -6.82 10.79
N SER A 95 -16.98 -7.16 10.93
CA SER A 95 -17.92 -6.35 11.73
C SER A 95 -17.56 -6.33 13.22
N LEU A 96 -17.09 -7.46 13.77
CA LEU A 96 -16.56 -7.51 15.13
C LEU A 96 -15.31 -6.65 15.30
N ASN A 97 -14.37 -6.70 14.35
CA ASN A 97 -13.18 -5.86 14.36
C ASN A 97 -13.53 -4.37 14.27
N VAL A 98 -14.46 -3.99 13.40
CA VAL A 98 -14.97 -2.61 13.28
C VAL A 98 -15.54 -2.13 14.61
N ARG A 99 -16.39 -2.94 15.25
CA ARG A 99 -16.96 -2.63 16.58
C ARG A 99 -15.88 -2.50 17.65
N MET A 100 -14.91 -3.41 17.69
CA MET A 100 -13.84 -3.32 18.69
C MET A 100 -12.91 -2.12 18.45
N VAL A 101 -12.73 -1.67 17.20
CA VAL A 101 -12.00 -0.44 16.88
C VAL A 101 -12.80 0.79 17.29
N SER A 102 -14.10 0.85 17.00
CA SER A 102 -14.96 1.99 17.40
C SER A 102 -15.05 2.13 18.91
N GLU A 103 -15.11 1.02 19.63
CA GLU A 103 -15.08 0.96 21.10
C GLU A 103 -13.66 1.17 21.69
N LYS A 104 -12.64 1.43 20.86
CA LYS A 104 -11.22 1.59 21.25
C LYS A 104 -10.64 0.40 22.03
N LYS A 105 -11.26 -0.78 21.93
CA LYS A 105 -10.85 -2.03 22.60
C LYS A 105 -9.73 -2.75 21.86
N LEU A 106 -9.55 -2.51 20.56
CA LEU A 106 -8.39 -2.96 19.80
C LEU A 106 -7.30 -1.89 19.78
N ARG A 107 -6.17 -2.15 20.46
CA ARG A 107 -4.95 -1.35 20.30
C ARG A 107 -4.03 -2.05 19.31
N ARG A 108 -3.82 -1.46 18.13
CA ARG A 108 -2.83 -1.97 17.17
C ARG A 108 -1.43 -1.79 17.76
N VAL A 109 -0.79 -2.89 18.14
CA VAL A 109 0.60 -2.88 18.61
C VAL A 109 1.53 -2.80 17.41
N GLN A 110 1.96 -1.60 17.06
CA GLN A 110 2.95 -1.40 16.00
C GLN A 110 4.37 -1.56 16.56
N ARG A 111 5.18 -2.41 15.91
CA ARG A 111 6.60 -2.59 16.28
C ARG A 111 7.32 -1.24 16.28
N ARG A 112 8.20 -1.02 17.28
CA ARG A 112 8.93 0.23 17.49
C ARG A 112 9.59 0.77 16.21
N ARG A 113 10.23 -0.12 15.43
CA ARG A 113 10.87 0.24 14.15
C ARG A 113 9.89 0.91 13.17
N TYR A 114 8.69 0.37 13.00
CA TYR A 114 7.70 0.93 12.07
C TYR A 114 7.09 2.22 12.60
N ARG A 115 6.86 2.32 13.92
CA ARG A 115 6.47 3.59 14.56
C ARG A 115 7.47 4.70 14.27
N GLN A 116 8.77 4.41 14.40
CA GLN A 116 9.84 5.38 14.12
C GLN A 116 9.89 5.80 12.65
N ILE A 117 9.79 4.85 11.72
CA ILE A 117 9.77 5.17 10.28
C ILE A 117 8.54 6.03 9.95
N GLN A 118 7.37 5.64 10.46
CA GLN A 118 6.12 6.36 10.24
C GLN A 118 6.17 7.78 10.79
N ALA A 119 6.71 7.98 11.99
CA ALA A 119 6.91 9.33 12.55
C ALA A 119 7.78 10.21 11.65
N LYS A 120 8.84 9.66 11.05
CA LYS A 120 9.68 10.38 10.08
C LYS A 120 8.93 10.73 8.81
N VAL A 121 8.12 9.80 8.27
CA VAL A 121 7.27 10.07 7.10
C VAL A 121 6.28 11.19 7.38
N PHE A 122 5.61 11.17 8.54
CA PHE A 122 4.70 12.25 8.94
C PHE A 122 5.40 13.60 9.04
N SER A 123 6.59 13.65 9.64
CA SER A 123 7.38 14.89 9.70
C SER A 123 7.75 15.41 8.30
N LEU A 124 8.10 14.51 7.37
CA LEU A 124 8.39 14.90 5.98
C LEU A 124 7.15 15.40 5.24
N TRP A 125 5.98 14.79 5.48
CA TRP A 125 4.72 15.27 4.93
C TRP A 125 4.32 16.63 5.52
N GLY A 126 4.55 16.87 6.81
CA GLY A 126 4.31 18.18 7.44
C GLY A 126 5.14 19.29 6.79
N GLN A 127 6.44 19.04 6.60
CA GLN A 127 7.33 19.98 5.90
C GLN A 127 6.94 20.20 4.42
N TYR A 128 6.25 19.24 3.80
CA TYR A 128 5.73 19.43 2.45
C TYR A 128 4.49 20.33 2.44
N GLU A 129 3.54 20.12 3.36
CA GLU A 129 2.36 20.98 3.52
C GLU A 129 2.72 22.43 3.88
N GLU A 130 3.75 22.62 4.70
CA GLU A 130 4.27 23.93 5.09
C GLU A 130 5.02 24.65 3.94
N GLY A 131 5.29 23.95 2.83
CA GLY A 131 6.01 24.49 1.67
C GLY A 131 7.54 24.41 1.77
N ASP A 132 8.09 23.91 2.89
CA ASP A 132 9.53 23.76 3.13
C ASP A 132 10.20 22.72 2.21
N LYS A 133 9.42 21.81 1.62
CA LYS A 133 9.90 20.80 0.68
C LYS A 133 9.14 20.79 -0.63
N THR A 134 9.89 20.65 -1.72
CA THR A 134 9.32 20.28 -3.02
C THR A 134 8.94 18.80 -3.06
N PRO A 135 7.99 18.38 -3.93
CA PRO A 135 7.63 16.97 -4.09
C PRO A 135 8.84 16.06 -4.38
N ARG A 136 9.81 16.55 -5.16
CA ARG A 136 11.05 15.80 -5.45
C ARG A 136 11.90 15.56 -4.22
N GLN A 137 12.05 16.57 -3.36
CA GLN A 137 12.80 16.45 -2.10
C GLN A 137 12.09 15.50 -1.14
N LEU A 138 10.76 15.57 -1.06
CA LEU A 138 9.95 14.65 -0.27
C LEU A 138 10.16 13.19 -0.72
N LEU A 139 9.96 12.90 -2.01
CA LEU A 139 10.10 11.54 -2.54
C LEU A 139 11.52 10.99 -2.35
N LYS A 140 12.54 11.83 -2.53
CA LYS A 140 13.94 11.47 -2.27
C LYS A 140 14.20 11.16 -0.79
N ALA A 141 13.64 11.95 0.12
CA ALA A 141 13.77 11.69 1.56
C ALA A 141 13.05 10.39 1.96
N CYS A 142 11.86 10.14 1.41
CA CYS A 142 11.08 8.91 1.66
C CYS A 142 11.79 7.65 1.16
N SER A 143 12.47 7.67 0.01
CA SER A 143 13.19 6.51 -0.50
C SER A 143 14.36 6.09 0.41
N LEU A 144 15.02 7.05 1.04
CA LEU A 144 16.09 6.82 2.02
C LEU A 144 15.60 6.20 3.34
N LEU A 145 14.32 6.36 3.69
CA LEU A 145 13.73 5.76 4.89
C LEU A 145 13.50 4.25 4.75
N VAL A 146 13.31 3.77 3.52
CA VAL A 146 12.95 2.38 3.21
C VAL A 146 14.13 1.58 2.63
N GLY A 147 15.12 2.26 2.05
CA GLY A 147 16.29 1.63 1.45
C GLY A 147 17.07 0.72 2.42
N PRO A 148 17.69 -0.38 1.92
CA PRO A 148 18.57 -1.20 2.72
C PRO A 148 19.71 -0.32 3.26
N ARG A 149 19.90 -0.32 4.58
CA ARG A 149 21.08 0.32 5.17
C ARG A 149 22.28 -0.47 4.66
N GLY A 150 23.20 0.22 3.97
CA GLY A 150 24.46 -0.37 3.54
C GLY A 150 25.08 -1.15 4.69
N ALA A 151 25.43 -2.41 4.39
CA ALA A 151 26.42 -3.14 5.16
C ALA A 151 27.80 -2.55 4.86
#